data_AF-A0A7Y2N9U1-F1
#
_entry.id   AF-A0A7Y2N9U1-F1
#
_cell.length_a   1.000
_cell.length_b   1.000
_cell.length_c   1.000
_cell.angle_alpha   90.00
_cell.angle_beta   90.00
_cell.angle_gamma   90.00
#
_symmetry.space_group_name_H-M   'P 1'
#
loop_
_entity.id
_entity.type
_entity.pdbx_description
1 polymer ?
#
loop_
_entity_poly.entity_id
_entity_poly.type
_entity_poly.pdbx_seq_one_letter_code
_entity_poly.pdbx_strand_id
1 'polypeptide(L)'
;MKEKQRLRREELRSLMLTVGLEILLEDGLAAGTLPIGYADAFRWLSENRGITVSRAQIHNRIWSSLDEYRQDVLLAMLEYHTTRSVAQTTTEVLEAVDALVPPPSAGEQTDAERRKTAVDLTRAGVEANTIAARSDRETVAFEAVWALQAFRTHKDHAISGEADDRLIEAVKQNQRATLQPFLELYSLLSQRLALEVGTVWGLSPASGLSLFAELLYSINNGAAGRATVETSLQSIRCGSQLWTVESLSAAAVAEAMVSVADRPPPQQSTEGVVVPHVVTNGNNMSASNPTSGRRERIERSRLRAVMLEAGRCWMIENGFGHGAEHVTYARVFERIRSTTGVSINRAQVHGRIWPSQNDFQIDVVSAAANVRPSAIVRNRTEAVSADLVRFDLTKPGESKRAVTELTRVHAAAAVQEMITSPGWLMSTGVAAFHGMNPAPPEGITRALHEAYEKDLVEWVAFFQLFAAVFNYTALPWTELPHDDACEVVARCFDAFTGGVAGRTRMDNDGPTWRLDLNGDGAAEWELLGIGLWCIIHFLFEPAPVELSK
;
A
#
# COMPACT_ATOMS: atom_id res chain seq x y z
N MET A 1 10.36 -50.65 -16.23
CA MET A 1 9.90 -49.52 -17.06
C MET A 1 8.84 -48.77 -16.27
N LYS A 2 9.06 -47.50 -15.91
CA LYS A 2 7.96 -46.68 -15.37
C LYS A 2 7.04 -46.32 -16.54
N GLU A 3 5.76 -46.67 -16.43
CA GLU A 3 4.76 -46.32 -17.43
C GLU A 3 4.67 -44.79 -17.53
N LYS A 4 4.87 -44.25 -18.74
CA LYS A 4 4.92 -42.80 -18.95
C LYS A 4 3.49 -42.26 -18.96
N GLN A 5 2.98 -41.91 -17.79
CA GLN A 5 1.65 -41.32 -17.63
C GLN A 5 1.55 -40.03 -18.47
N ARG A 6 0.62 -40.00 -19.43
CA ARG A 6 0.39 -38.85 -20.30
C ARG A 6 -0.64 -37.94 -19.65
N LEU A 7 -0.19 -36.85 -19.02
CA LEU A 7 -1.07 -35.83 -18.47
C LEU A 7 -1.88 -35.13 -19.58
N ARG A 8 -3.14 -34.83 -19.29
CA ARG A 8 -3.99 -33.98 -20.13
C ARG A 8 -3.45 -32.55 -20.13
N ARG A 9 -3.88 -31.74 -21.11
CA ARG A 9 -3.42 -30.35 -21.27
C ARG A 9 -3.68 -29.52 -20.00
N GLU A 10 -4.90 -29.59 -19.46
CA GLU A 10 -5.28 -28.83 -18.25
C GLU A 10 -4.58 -29.32 -16.98
N GLU A 11 -4.42 -30.64 -16.83
CA GLU A 11 -3.66 -31.21 -15.70
C GLU A 11 -2.20 -30.74 -15.72
N LEU A 12 -1.59 -30.71 -16.91
CA LEU A 12 -0.22 -30.23 -17.08
C LEU A 12 -0.12 -28.71 -16.88
N ARG A 13 -1.13 -27.94 -17.31
CA ARG A 13 -1.22 -26.49 -17.07
C ARG A 13 -1.28 -26.22 -15.57
N SER A 14 -2.24 -26.82 -14.87
CA SER A 14 -2.40 -26.69 -13.42
C SER A 14 -1.14 -27.11 -12.66
N LEU A 15 -0.54 -28.26 -13.00
CA LEU A 15 0.71 -28.71 -12.39
C LEU A 15 1.84 -27.69 -12.55
N MET A 16 2.03 -27.15 -13.76
CA MET A 16 3.07 -26.17 -14.03
C MET A 16 2.80 -24.83 -13.31
N LEU A 17 1.55 -24.41 -13.18
CA LEU A 17 1.19 -23.23 -12.39
C LEU A 17 1.50 -23.42 -10.91
N THR A 18 1.09 -24.56 -10.33
CA THR A 18 1.45 -24.91 -8.94
C THR A 18 2.95 -24.88 -8.74
N VAL A 19 3.74 -25.48 -9.65
CA VAL A 19 5.21 -25.47 -9.55
C VAL A 19 5.78 -24.05 -9.66
N GLY A 20 5.25 -23.23 -10.56
CA GLY A 20 5.65 -21.84 -10.69
C GLY A 20 5.41 -21.06 -9.39
N LEU A 21 4.29 -21.32 -8.70
CA LEU A 21 3.98 -20.74 -7.39
C LEU A 21 4.96 -21.21 -6.31
N GLU A 22 5.23 -22.51 -6.22
CA GLU A 22 6.17 -23.06 -5.25
C GLU A 22 7.57 -22.45 -5.43
N ILE A 23 8.05 -22.36 -6.67
CA ILE A 23 9.34 -21.70 -6.98
C ILE A 23 9.31 -20.23 -6.55
N LEU A 24 8.22 -19.52 -6.85
CA LEU A 24 8.09 -18.11 -6.49
C LEU A 24 8.11 -17.91 -4.96
N LEU A 25 7.50 -18.82 -4.20
CA LEU A 25 7.44 -18.77 -2.73
C LEU A 25 8.73 -19.29 -2.05
N GLU A 26 9.44 -20.22 -2.68
CA GLU A 26 10.73 -20.76 -2.21
C GLU A 26 11.87 -19.78 -2.46
N ASP A 27 12.03 -19.31 -3.70
CA ASP A 27 13.15 -18.44 -4.10
C ASP A 27 12.89 -16.95 -3.78
N GLY A 28 11.61 -16.59 -3.55
CA GLY A 28 11.15 -15.22 -3.40
C GLY A 28 11.15 -14.46 -4.73
N LEU A 29 10.21 -13.52 -4.89
CA LEU A 29 10.20 -12.59 -6.03
C LEU A 29 11.39 -11.61 -6.02
N ALA A 30 12.26 -11.64 -5.01
CA ALA A 30 13.46 -10.80 -4.94
C ALA A 30 14.44 -11.03 -6.11
N ALA A 31 14.42 -12.21 -6.72
CA ALA A 31 15.15 -12.50 -7.96
C ALA A 31 14.37 -12.04 -9.23
N GLY A 32 13.26 -11.32 -9.06
CA GLY A 32 12.32 -10.88 -10.09
C GLY A 32 11.32 -11.98 -10.47
N THR A 33 10.46 -11.71 -11.47
CA THR A 33 9.63 -12.74 -12.14
C THR A 33 10.41 -13.49 -13.22
N LEU A 34 11.60 -12.99 -13.57
CA LEU A 34 12.54 -13.57 -14.52
C LEU A 34 13.11 -14.96 -14.15
N PRO A 35 13.29 -15.36 -12.88
CA PRO A 35 13.80 -16.68 -12.51
C PRO A 35 12.83 -17.81 -12.79
N ILE A 36 11.54 -17.52 -12.96
CA ILE A 36 10.54 -18.55 -13.25
C ILE A 36 10.65 -18.90 -14.73
N GLY A 37 11.64 -19.74 -15.03
CA GLY A 37 11.86 -20.36 -16.33
C GLY A 37 11.14 -21.70 -16.43
N TYR A 38 10.88 -22.14 -17.66
CA TYR A 38 10.50 -23.55 -17.88
C TYR A 38 11.56 -24.51 -17.33
N ALA A 39 12.85 -24.15 -17.44
CA ALA A 39 13.95 -24.98 -16.95
C ALA A 39 13.87 -25.19 -15.44
N ASP A 40 13.55 -24.14 -14.69
CA ASP A 40 13.44 -24.16 -13.23
C ASP A 40 12.23 -24.98 -12.79
N ALA A 41 11.08 -24.78 -13.43
CA ALA A 41 9.89 -25.60 -13.21
C ALA A 41 10.13 -27.09 -13.51
N PHE A 42 10.85 -27.41 -14.60
CA PHE A 42 11.15 -28.80 -14.94
C PHE A 42 12.12 -29.44 -13.95
N ARG A 43 13.12 -28.68 -13.52
CA ARG A 43 14.08 -29.11 -12.50
C ARG A 43 13.34 -29.39 -11.19
N TRP A 44 12.53 -28.45 -10.71
CA TRP A 44 11.73 -28.61 -9.51
C TRP A 44 10.80 -29.82 -9.59
N LEU A 45 10.08 -30.02 -10.70
CA LEU A 45 9.22 -31.19 -10.91
C LEU A 45 9.98 -32.52 -10.88
N SER A 46 11.19 -32.54 -11.45
CA SER A 46 12.04 -33.72 -11.48
C SER A 46 12.57 -34.05 -10.09
N GLU A 47 13.05 -33.04 -9.36
CA GLU A 47 13.67 -33.18 -8.04
C GLU A 47 12.63 -33.51 -6.95
N ASN A 48 11.50 -32.79 -6.93
CA ASN A 48 10.51 -32.88 -5.85
C ASN A 48 9.38 -33.88 -6.13
N ARG A 49 9.03 -34.12 -7.40
CA ARG A 49 7.90 -35.01 -7.76
C ARG A 49 8.29 -36.18 -8.65
N GLY A 50 9.55 -36.28 -9.10
CA GLY A 50 10.00 -37.32 -10.03
C GLY A 50 9.28 -37.27 -11.38
N ILE A 51 8.71 -36.12 -11.76
CA ILE A 51 7.97 -35.91 -12.99
C ILE A 51 8.89 -35.24 -14.01
N THR A 52 9.05 -35.85 -15.18
CA THR A 52 9.82 -35.25 -16.28
C THR A 52 8.89 -34.58 -17.28
N VAL A 53 9.05 -33.27 -17.45
CA VAL A 53 8.36 -32.47 -18.46
C VAL A 53 9.40 -31.91 -19.44
N SER A 54 9.04 -31.88 -20.72
CA SER A 54 9.88 -31.28 -21.77
C SER A 54 9.27 -29.99 -22.30
N ARG A 55 10.12 -29.09 -22.81
CA ARG A 55 9.69 -27.82 -23.41
C ARG A 55 8.65 -28.01 -24.51
N ALA A 56 8.77 -29.04 -25.34
CA ALA A 56 7.83 -29.35 -26.42
C ALA A 56 6.42 -29.74 -25.93
N GLN A 57 6.28 -30.19 -24.68
CA GLN A 57 4.97 -30.48 -24.09
C GLN A 57 4.23 -29.22 -23.61
N ILE A 58 4.95 -28.11 -23.46
CA ILE A 58 4.48 -26.87 -22.83
C ILE A 58 4.43 -25.72 -23.81
N HIS A 59 5.56 -25.40 -24.45
CA HIS A 59 5.70 -24.26 -25.34
C HIS A 59 4.89 -24.45 -26.62
N ASN A 60 4.12 -23.44 -27.00
CA ASN A 60 3.12 -23.43 -28.08
C ASN A 60 1.97 -24.45 -27.93
N ARG A 61 1.92 -25.19 -26.82
CA ARG A 61 0.83 -26.12 -26.50
C ARG A 61 -0.03 -25.63 -25.36
N ILE A 62 0.59 -25.10 -24.31
CA ILE A 62 -0.09 -24.49 -23.16
C ILE A 62 0.09 -22.98 -23.23
N TRP A 63 1.35 -22.54 -23.30
CA TRP A 63 1.73 -21.12 -23.41
C TRP A 63 2.52 -20.88 -24.69
N SER A 64 2.21 -19.78 -25.37
CA SER A 64 2.91 -19.32 -26.58
C SER A 64 4.30 -18.78 -26.29
N SER A 65 4.54 -18.30 -25.07
CA SER A 65 5.82 -17.71 -24.65
C SER A 65 6.13 -17.99 -23.18
N LEU A 66 7.37 -17.72 -22.79
CA LEU A 66 7.78 -17.80 -21.39
C LEU A 66 7.12 -16.68 -20.55
N ASP A 67 6.90 -15.50 -21.15
CA ASP A 67 6.29 -14.38 -20.44
C ASP A 67 4.80 -14.63 -20.16
N GLU A 68 4.08 -15.27 -21.09
CA GLU A 68 2.70 -15.72 -20.86
C GLU A 68 2.61 -16.74 -19.72
N TYR A 69 3.58 -17.67 -19.64
CA TYR A 69 3.66 -18.60 -18.49
C TYR A 69 3.89 -17.86 -17.18
N ARG A 70 4.83 -16.91 -17.14
CA ARG A 70 5.10 -16.10 -15.95
C ARG A 70 3.87 -15.31 -15.52
N GLN A 71 3.16 -14.69 -16.46
CA GLN A 71 1.92 -13.97 -16.17
C GLN A 71 0.85 -14.91 -15.63
N ASP A 72 0.63 -16.08 -16.23
CA ASP A 72 -0.35 -17.03 -15.70
C ASP A 72 0.05 -17.57 -14.31
N VAL A 73 1.35 -17.69 -13.99
CA VAL A 73 1.83 -18.00 -12.62
C VAL A 73 1.46 -16.88 -11.66
N LEU A 74 1.69 -15.61 -12.04
CA LEU A 74 1.26 -14.47 -11.22
C LEU A 74 -0.26 -14.46 -11.02
N LEU A 75 -1.04 -14.73 -12.07
CA LEU A 75 -2.50 -14.84 -11.98
C LEU A 75 -2.94 -15.93 -11.02
N ALA A 76 -2.35 -17.12 -11.12
CA ALA A 76 -2.63 -18.23 -10.22
C ALA A 76 -2.28 -17.87 -8.76
N MET A 77 -1.26 -17.03 -8.56
CA MET A 77 -0.87 -16.55 -7.23
C MET A 77 -1.91 -15.63 -6.63
N LEU A 78 -2.44 -14.70 -7.43
CA LEU A 78 -3.52 -13.80 -7.03
C LEU A 78 -4.76 -14.61 -6.63
N GLU A 79 -5.20 -15.55 -7.49
CA GLU A 79 -6.36 -16.41 -7.23
C GLU A 79 -6.20 -17.24 -5.95
N TYR A 80 -5.01 -17.81 -5.76
CA TYR A 80 -4.67 -18.60 -4.58
C TYR A 80 -4.73 -17.74 -3.32
N HIS A 81 -4.09 -16.56 -3.33
CA HIS A 81 -4.06 -15.65 -2.20
C HIS A 81 -5.48 -15.22 -1.78
N THR A 82 -6.33 -14.80 -2.72
CA THR A 82 -7.71 -14.39 -2.41
C THR A 82 -8.48 -15.53 -1.76
N THR A 83 -8.44 -16.73 -2.35
CA THR A 83 -9.22 -17.86 -1.83
C THR A 83 -8.83 -18.19 -0.40
N ARG A 84 -7.52 -18.14 -0.09
CA ARG A 84 -6.99 -18.49 1.23
C ARG A 84 -7.17 -17.37 2.26
N SER A 85 -6.77 -16.14 1.92
CA SER A 85 -6.85 -14.95 2.79
C SER A 85 -8.29 -14.70 3.25
N VAL A 86 -9.23 -14.81 2.32
CA VAL A 86 -10.66 -14.68 2.59
C VAL A 86 -11.16 -15.76 3.57
N ALA A 87 -10.83 -17.02 3.30
CA ALA A 87 -11.30 -18.13 4.12
C ALA A 87 -10.78 -18.01 5.56
N GLN A 88 -9.49 -17.71 5.71
CA GLN A 88 -8.86 -17.58 7.03
C GLN A 88 -9.43 -16.39 7.81
N THR A 89 -9.48 -15.21 7.20
CA THR A 89 -10.02 -13.99 7.85
C THR A 89 -11.46 -14.20 8.29
N THR A 90 -12.28 -14.82 7.44
CA THR A 90 -13.68 -15.09 7.75
C THR A 90 -13.80 -16.04 8.94
N THR A 91 -13.03 -17.13 8.98
CA THR A 91 -13.04 -18.07 10.10
C THR A 91 -12.62 -17.39 11.41
N GLU A 92 -11.49 -16.69 11.41
CA GLU A 92 -10.95 -16.04 12.63
C GLU A 92 -11.91 -14.96 13.17
N VAL A 93 -12.52 -14.15 12.30
CA VAL A 93 -13.49 -13.15 12.76
C VAL A 93 -14.76 -13.82 13.26
N LEU A 94 -15.27 -14.85 12.60
CA LEU A 94 -16.46 -15.57 13.09
C LEU A 94 -16.23 -16.18 14.47
N GLU A 95 -15.04 -16.75 14.72
CA GLU A 95 -14.65 -17.24 16.04
C GLU A 95 -14.58 -16.11 17.07
N ALA A 96 -14.00 -14.95 16.71
CA ALA A 96 -13.96 -13.78 17.57
C ALA A 96 -15.37 -13.21 17.86
N VAL A 97 -16.26 -13.23 16.88
CA VAL A 97 -17.66 -12.83 17.02
C VAL A 97 -18.36 -13.73 18.02
N ASP A 98 -18.22 -15.04 17.90
CA ASP A 98 -18.87 -15.97 18.82
C ASP A 98 -18.30 -15.87 20.24
N ALA A 99 -17.06 -15.41 20.40
CA ALA A 99 -16.44 -15.15 21.70
C ALA A 99 -16.84 -13.80 22.32
N LEU A 100 -16.95 -12.74 21.52
CA LEU A 100 -17.14 -11.36 21.99
C LEU A 100 -18.60 -10.89 21.95
N VAL A 101 -19.47 -11.52 21.17
CA VAL A 101 -20.89 -11.20 21.11
C VAL A 101 -21.65 -12.18 22.00
N PRO A 102 -22.14 -11.74 23.18
CA PRO A 102 -23.02 -12.54 24.01
C PRO A 102 -24.17 -13.12 23.19
N PRO A 103 -24.61 -14.35 23.47
CA PRO A 103 -25.80 -14.89 22.83
C PRO A 103 -26.99 -13.94 23.10
N PRO A 104 -27.98 -13.85 22.18
CA PRO A 104 -29.12 -12.94 22.31
C PRO A 104 -29.91 -13.06 23.63
N SER A 105 -29.72 -14.16 24.36
CA SER A 105 -30.31 -14.43 25.66
C SER A 105 -29.65 -13.70 26.85
N ALA A 106 -28.54 -12.99 26.66
CA ALA A 106 -27.72 -12.44 27.75
C ALA A 106 -28.22 -11.10 28.36
N GLY A 107 -29.41 -10.62 27.98
CA GLY A 107 -29.94 -9.31 28.37
C GLY A 107 -29.71 -8.24 27.31
N GLU A 108 -30.45 -7.13 27.40
CA GLU A 108 -30.31 -6.00 26.47
C GLU A 108 -28.96 -5.31 26.67
N GLN A 109 -28.10 -5.37 25.66
CA GLN A 109 -26.88 -4.57 25.61
C GLN A 109 -27.23 -3.10 25.40
N THR A 110 -26.51 -2.23 26.09
CA THR A 110 -26.56 -0.78 25.87
C THR A 110 -25.91 -0.41 24.53
N ASP A 111 -26.23 0.77 24.00
CA ASP A 111 -25.63 1.28 22.76
C ASP A 111 -24.11 1.40 22.86
N ALA A 112 -23.63 1.86 24.02
CA ALA A 112 -22.20 1.99 24.29
C ALA A 112 -21.49 0.62 24.27
N GLU A 113 -22.11 -0.42 24.84
CA GLU A 113 -21.58 -1.78 24.80
C GLU A 113 -21.55 -2.33 23.37
N ARG A 114 -22.63 -2.14 22.60
CA ARG A 114 -22.68 -2.56 21.19
C ARG A 114 -21.59 -1.90 20.34
N ARG A 115 -21.43 -0.58 20.48
CA ARG A 115 -20.42 0.21 19.77
C ARG A 115 -19.01 -0.24 20.16
N LYS A 116 -18.76 -0.42 21.46
CA LYS A 116 -17.49 -0.95 21.96
C LYS A 116 -17.20 -2.34 21.38
N THR A 117 -18.18 -3.23 21.37
CA THR A 117 -18.05 -4.58 20.78
C THR A 117 -17.73 -4.50 19.29
N ALA A 118 -18.36 -3.59 18.54
CA ALA A 118 -18.05 -3.39 17.12
C ALA A 118 -16.61 -2.92 16.89
N VAL A 119 -16.11 -1.98 17.70
CA VAL A 119 -14.72 -1.50 17.66
C VAL A 119 -13.75 -2.64 18.01
N ASP A 120 -14.01 -3.38 19.09
CA ASP A 120 -13.17 -4.50 19.52
C ASP A 120 -13.11 -5.63 18.49
N LEU A 121 -14.24 -5.93 17.83
CA LEU A 121 -14.31 -6.95 16.77
C LEU A 121 -13.56 -6.52 15.51
N THR A 122 -13.74 -5.27 15.08
CA THR A 122 -13.04 -4.73 13.91
C THR A 122 -11.53 -4.71 14.16
N ARG A 123 -11.11 -4.29 15.35
CA ARG A 123 -9.72 -4.32 15.82
C ARG A 123 -9.15 -5.74 15.76
N ALA A 124 -9.83 -6.70 16.38
CA ALA A 124 -9.38 -8.09 16.44
C ALA A 124 -9.33 -8.74 15.05
N GLY A 125 -10.32 -8.48 14.20
CA GLY A 125 -10.37 -9.01 12.83
C GLY A 125 -9.24 -8.51 11.95
N VAL A 126 -8.94 -7.20 12.02
CA VAL A 126 -7.81 -6.60 11.29
C VAL A 126 -6.47 -7.08 11.83
N GLU A 127 -6.33 -7.18 13.15
CA GLU A 127 -5.11 -7.70 13.78
C GLU A 127 -4.84 -9.16 13.37
N ALA A 128 -5.87 -10.01 13.40
CA ALA A 128 -5.78 -11.41 12.99
C ALA A 128 -5.43 -11.56 11.51
N ASN A 129 -6.14 -10.82 10.62
CA ASN A 129 -5.82 -10.76 9.20
C ASN A 129 -4.37 -10.30 8.97
N THR A 130 -3.93 -9.26 9.67
CA THR A 130 -2.57 -8.72 9.54
C THR A 130 -1.52 -9.73 10.01
N ILE A 131 -1.76 -10.45 11.12
CA ILE A 131 -0.86 -11.51 11.60
C ILE A 131 -0.80 -12.66 10.59
N ALA A 132 -1.94 -13.08 10.06
CA ALA A 132 -2.03 -14.09 9.02
C ALA A 132 -1.26 -13.65 7.76
N ALA A 133 -1.51 -12.43 7.28
CA ALA A 133 -0.86 -11.82 6.13
C ALA A 133 0.67 -11.75 6.29
N ARG A 134 1.17 -11.37 7.47
CA ARG A 134 2.62 -11.28 7.75
C ARG A 134 3.31 -12.64 7.81
N SER A 135 2.60 -13.65 8.33
CA SER A 135 3.13 -15.01 8.43
C SER A 135 2.99 -15.80 7.13
N ASP A 136 2.17 -15.29 6.20
CA ASP A 136 1.91 -15.88 4.89
C ASP A 136 2.70 -15.19 3.77
N ARG A 137 3.73 -15.88 3.27
CA ARG A 137 4.56 -15.42 2.14
C ARG A 137 3.75 -15.06 0.90
N GLU A 138 2.57 -15.65 0.75
CA GLU A 138 1.67 -15.42 -0.39
C GLU A 138 1.11 -13.99 -0.38
N THR A 139 0.83 -13.43 0.79
CA THR A 139 0.32 -12.06 0.93
C THR A 139 1.38 -11.03 0.58
N VAL A 140 2.63 -11.26 1.01
CA VAL A 140 3.75 -10.39 0.65
C VAL A 140 4.03 -10.47 -0.86
N ALA A 141 3.84 -11.66 -1.44
CA ALA A 141 3.93 -11.84 -2.88
C ALA A 141 2.86 -11.03 -3.63
N PHE A 142 1.62 -10.97 -3.12
CA PHE A 142 0.55 -10.15 -3.70
C PHE A 142 0.96 -8.67 -3.77
N GLU A 143 1.45 -8.11 -2.66
CA GLU A 143 1.91 -6.72 -2.56
C GLU A 143 3.04 -6.41 -3.56
N ALA A 144 3.91 -7.38 -3.84
CA ALA A 144 4.95 -7.15 -4.82
C ALA A 144 4.51 -7.33 -6.26
N VAL A 145 3.56 -8.23 -6.54
CA VAL A 145 2.91 -8.26 -7.86
C VAL A 145 2.23 -6.93 -8.12
N TRP A 146 1.58 -6.36 -7.10
CA TRP A 146 1.01 -5.03 -7.15
C TRP A 146 2.06 -3.94 -7.38
N ALA A 147 3.16 -3.93 -6.61
CA ALA A 147 4.25 -2.99 -6.82
C ALA A 147 4.84 -3.12 -8.23
N LEU A 148 5.01 -4.33 -8.76
CA LEU A 148 5.51 -4.59 -10.12
C LEU A 148 4.63 -3.98 -11.20
N GLN A 149 3.32 -4.13 -11.08
CA GLN A 149 2.38 -3.52 -12.03
C GLN A 149 2.42 -2.00 -11.92
N ALA A 150 2.56 -1.47 -10.71
CA ALA A 150 2.67 -0.04 -10.51
C ALA A 150 3.86 0.55 -11.31
N PHE A 151 5.02 -0.10 -11.39
CA PHE A 151 6.15 0.43 -12.17
C PHE A 151 6.00 0.32 -13.68
N ARG A 152 5.23 -0.65 -14.20
CA ARG A 152 5.18 -0.91 -15.65
C ARG A 152 4.40 0.14 -16.42
N THR A 153 3.42 0.79 -15.79
CA THR A 153 2.54 1.78 -16.45
C THR A 153 3.21 3.12 -16.77
N HIS A 154 4.45 3.36 -16.34
CA HIS A 154 5.10 4.67 -16.49
C HIS A 154 5.81 4.90 -17.83
N LYS A 155 5.84 3.92 -18.75
CA LYS A 155 6.46 4.09 -20.07
C LYS A 155 5.41 4.21 -21.18
N ASP A 156 5.50 5.31 -21.95
CA ASP A 156 4.90 5.54 -23.27
C ASP A 156 5.37 4.55 -24.37
N HIS A 157 5.88 3.38 -23.98
CA HIS A 157 6.17 2.33 -24.95
C HIS A 157 4.90 1.53 -25.11
N ALA A 158 4.33 1.59 -26.32
CA ALA A 158 3.18 0.85 -26.83
C ALA A 158 3.34 -0.69 -26.82
N ILE A 159 4.04 -1.21 -25.81
CA ILE A 159 4.16 -2.62 -25.46
C ILE A 159 3.22 -2.88 -24.25
N SER A 160 2.05 -2.23 -24.18
CA SER A 160 0.93 -2.79 -23.43
C SER A 160 0.37 -3.92 -24.30
N GLY A 161 0.98 -5.10 -24.20
CA GLY A 161 0.43 -6.29 -24.82
C GLY A 161 -0.86 -6.70 -24.12
N GLU A 162 -1.75 -7.41 -24.82
CA GLU A 162 -2.99 -8.02 -24.29
C GLU A 162 -2.80 -8.73 -22.94
N ALA A 163 -1.60 -9.23 -22.68
CA ALA A 163 -1.28 -9.96 -21.47
C ALA A 163 -1.06 -9.07 -20.23
N ASP A 164 -0.67 -7.80 -20.39
CA ASP A 164 -0.63 -6.83 -19.28
C ASP A 164 -2.06 -6.38 -18.90
N ASP A 165 -2.93 -6.17 -19.89
CA ASP A 165 -4.36 -5.87 -19.65
C ASP A 165 -5.06 -7.01 -18.89
N ARG A 166 -4.75 -8.27 -19.24
CA ARG A 166 -5.27 -9.46 -18.53
C ARG A 166 -4.84 -9.47 -17.05
N LEU A 167 -3.59 -9.09 -16.76
CA LEU A 167 -3.09 -9.07 -15.39
C LEU A 167 -3.70 -7.91 -14.58
N ILE A 168 -3.83 -6.73 -15.19
CA ILE A 168 -4.52 -5.58 -14.58
C ILE A 168 -5.97 -5.94 -14.25
N GLU A 169 -6.70 -6.52 -15.20
CA GLU A 169 -8.10 -6.89 -14.99
C GLU A 169 -8.23 -8.01 -13.94
N ALA A 170 -7.31 -8.98 -13.92
CA ALA A 170 -7.30 -9.99 -12.88
C ALA A 170 -7.03 -9.41 -11.49
N VAL A 171 -6.11 -8.46 -11.35
CA VAL A 171 -5.90 -7.76 -10.08
C VAL A 171 -7.18 -7.03 -9.66
N LYS A 172 -7.87 -6.33 -10.57
CA LYS A 172 -9.16 -5.68 -10.28
C LYS A 172 -10.23 -6.68 -9.84
N GLN A 173 -10.36 -7.80 -10.54
CA GLN A 173 -11.30 -8.87 -10.18
C GLN A 173 -10.98 -9.47 -8.83
N ASN A 174 -9.69 -9.68 -8.56
CA ASN A 174 -9.17 -10.18 -7.31
C ASN A 174 -9.47 -9.22 -6.15
N GLN A 175 -9.26 -7.91 -6.34
CA GLN A 175 -9.62 -6.88 -5.37
C GLN A 175 -11.12 -6.92 -5.04
N ARG A 176 -11.98 -6.98 -6.06
CA ARG A 176 -13.43 -7.11 -5.86
C ARG A 176 -13.79 -8.40 -5.12
N ALA A 177 -13.16 -9.51 -5.49
CA ALA A 177 -13.38 -10.81 -4.85
C ALA A 177 -12.91 -10.83 -3.39
N THR A 178 -11.85 -10.10 -3.05
CA THR A 178 -11.35 -9.95 -1.68
C THR A 178 -12.20 -8.99 -0.84
N LEU A 179 -12.79 -7.95 -1.45
CA LEU A 179 -13.70 -7.01 -0.78
C LEU A 179 -15.04 -7.64 -0.37
N GLN A 180 -15.57 -8.56 -1.19
CA GLN A 180 -16.89 -9.17 -0.98
C GLN A 180 -17.01 -9.90 0.38
N PRO A 181 -16.03 -10.67 0.85
CA PRO A 181 -16.04 -11.27 2.19
C PRO A 181 -16.03 -10.25 3.33
N PHE A 182 -15.30 -9.13 3.20
CA PHE A 182 -15.38 -8.06 4.18
C PHE A 182 -16.80 -7.48 4.24
N LEU A 183 -17.43 -7.25 3.08
CA LEU A 183 -18.83 -6.82 2.99
C LEU A 183 -19.79 -7.80 3.68
N GLU A 184 -19.67 -9.10 3.41
CA GLU A 184 -20.50 -10.15 4.01
C GLU A 184 -20.32 -10.23 5.52
N LEU A 185 -19.07 -10.19 5.97
CA LEU A 185 -18.70 -10.21 7.38
C LEU A 185 -19.28 -9.00 8.12
N TYR A 186 -19.11 -7.80 7.59
CA TYR A 186 -19.60 -6.58 8.24
C TYR A 186 -21.11 -6.42 8.14
N SER A 187 -21.74 -6.97 7.10
CA SER A 187 -23.19 -7.10 7.04
C SER A 187 -23.71 -8.01 8.16
N LEU A 188 -23.07 -9.16 8.39
CA LEU A 188 -23.42 -10.06 9.49
C LEU A 188 -23.24 -9.39 10.85
N LEU A 189 -22.12 -8.68 11.05
CA LEU A 189 -21.83 -7.93 12.28
C LEU A 189 -22.88 -6.84 12.54
N SER A 190 -23.18 -6.04 11.52
CA SER A 190 -24.21 -4.99 11.57
C SER A 190 -25.57 -5.58 11.93
N GLN A 191 -25.95 -6.74 11.38
CA GLN A 191 -27.19 -7.43 11.73
C GLN A 191 -27.19 -7.95 13.18
N ARG A 192 -26.11 -8.60 13.62
CA ARG A 192 -26.01 -9.18 14.98
C ARG A 192 -26.01 -8.11 16.07
N LEU A 193 -25.37 -6.98 15.81
CA LEU A 193 -25.22 -5.89 16.76
C LEU A 193 -26.23 -4.75 16.53
N ALA A 194 -27.17 -4.90 15.60
CA ALA A 194 -28.15 -3.87 15.23
C ALA A 194 -27.50 -2.50 14.95
N LEU A 195 -26.38 -2.52 14.21
CA LEU A 195 -25.61 -1.33 13.88
C LEU A 195 -26.10 -0.73 12.57
N GLU A 196 -26.17 0.59 12.52
CA GLU A 196 -26.25 1.33 11.27
C GLU A 196 -24.87 1.87 10.91
N VAL A 197 -24.33 1.36 9.80
CA VAL A 197 -23.01 1.75 9.32
C VAL A 197 -23.15 2.90 8.31
N GLY A 198 -22.49 4.02 8.59
CA GLY A 198 -22.41 5.17 7.70
C GLY A 198 -23.66 6.08 7.66
N THR A 199 -24.75 5.76 8.36
CA THR A 199 -25.96 6.60 8.39
C THR A 199 -25.68 7.95 9.05
N VAL A 200 -24.79 7.99 10.04
CA VAL A 200 -24.24 9.23 10.63
C VAL A 200 -23.57 10.16 9.63
N TRP A 201 -23.16 9.65 8.46
CA TRP A 201 -22.52 10.41 7.40
C TRP A 201 -23.45 10.68 6.20
N GLY A 202 -24.75 10.39 6.35
CA GLY A 202 -25.75 10.53 5.31
C GLY A 202 -25.74 9.41 4.25
N LEU A 203 -25.07 8.30 4.52
CA LEU A 203 -25.04 7.15 3.60
C LEU A 203 -26.22 6.20 3.82
N SER A 204 -26.62 5.50 2.75
CA SER A 204 -27.44 4.30 2.91
C SER A 204 -26.64 3.22 3.64
N PRO A 205 -27.27 2.29 4.39
CA PRO A 205 -26.55 1.19 5.05
C PRO A 205 -25.66 0.37 4.09
N ALA A 206 -26.12 0.14 2.85
CA ALA A 206 -25.33 -0.56 1.84
C ALA A 206 -24.10 0.24 1.41
N SER A 207 -24.25 1.56 1.17
CA SER A 207 -23.14 2.45 0.85
C SER A 207 -22.16 2.58 2.00
N GLY A 208 -22.65 2.65 3.24
CA GLY A 208 -21.83 2.70 4.45
C GLY A 208 -21.01 1.43 4.66
N LEU A 209 -21.62 0.24 4.49
CA LEU A 209 -20.89 -1.03 4.52
C LEU A 209 -19.84 -1.12 3.43
N SER A 210 -20.14 -0.63 2.21
CA SER A 210 -19.17 -0.58 1.12
C SER A 210 -17.99 0.30 1.46
N LEU A 211 -18.21 1.55 1.89
CA LEU A 211 -17.13 2.43 2.31
C LEU A 211 -16.30 1.82 3.46
N PHE A 212 -16.95 1.20 4.43
CA PHE A 212 -16.28 0.56 5.55
C PHE A 212 -15.36 -0.58 5.09
N ALA A 213 -15.84 -1.45 4.21
CA ALA A 213 -15.03 -2.51 3.61
C ALA A 213 -13.86 -1.96 2.79
N GLU A 214 -14.04 -0.85 2.06
CA GLU A 214 -12.96 -0.21 1.30
C GLU A 214 -11.86 0.38 2.20
N LEU A 215 -12.24 1.02 3.31
CA LEU A 215 -11.30 1.57 4.27
C LEU A 215 -10.47 0.46 4.90
N LEU A 216 -11.11 -0.61 5.35
CA LEU A 216 -10.44 -1.74 5.99
C LEU A 216 -9.56 -2.52 5.02
N TYR A 217 -10.02 -2.70 3.78
CA TYR A 217 -9.18 -3.25 2.72
C TYR A 217 -7.93 -2.38 2.52
N SER A 218 -8.07 -1.06 2.47
CA SER A 218 -6.94 -0.16 2.29
C SER A 218 -5.96 -0.19 3.47
N ILE A 219 -6.47 -0.31 4.70
CA ILE A 219 -5.64 -0.49 5.91
C ILE A 219 -4.82 -1.79 5.80
N ASN A 220 -5.47 -2.91 5.52
CA ASN A 220 -4.84 -4.23 5.50
C ASN A 220 -3.73 -4.32 4.44
N ASN A 221 -4.02 -3.87 3.21
CA ASN A 221 -3.06 -3.96 2.10
C ASN A 221 -1.95 -2.89 2.24
N GLY A 222 -2.31 -1.68 2.66
CA GLY A 222 -1.34 -0.59 2.82
C GLY A 222 -0.24 -0.87 3.84
N ALA A 223 -0.54 -1.64 4.88
CA ALA A 223 0.42 -1.98 5.92
C ALA A 223 1.21 -3.27 5.64
N ALA A 224 0.68 -4.21 4.85
CA ALA A 224 1.28 -5.52 4.62
C ALA A 224 2.70 -5.45 4.06
N GLY A 225 2.97 -4.55 3.11
CA GLY A 225 4.30 -4.36 2.55
C GLY A 225 5.35 -3.87 3.55
N ARG A 226 4.96 -2.98 4.49
CA ARG A 226 5.89 -2.34 5.44
C ARG A 226 6.06 -3.10 6.75
N ALA A 227 5.00 -3.79 7.19
CA ALA A 227 5.05 -4.55 8.42
C ALA A 227 6.00 -5.76 8.38
N THR A 228 6.45 -6.17 7.18
CA THR A 228 7.53 -7.15 6.99
C THR A 228 8.91 -6.59 7.37
N VAL A 229 9.09 -5.27 7.37
CA VAL A 229 10.38 -4.60 7.63
C VAL A 229 10.40 -3.99 9.03
N GLU A 230 9.24 -3.69 9.63
CA GLU A 230 9.16 -2.89 10.84
C GLU A 230 8.38 -3.53 11.98
N THR A 231 9.09 -3.77 13.07
CA THR A 231 8.50 -4.14 14.36
C THR A 231 7.81 -2.98 15.06
N SER A 232 8.16 -1.74 14.75
CA SER A 232 7.55 -0.54 15.35
C SER A 232 6.09 -0.31 14.90
N LEU A 233 5.68 -0.86 13.75
CA LEU A 233 4.28 -0.91 13.32
C LEU A 233 3.46 -1.98 14.08
N GLN A 234 4.12 -2.86 14.85
CA GLN A 234 3.52 -4.03 15.46
C GLN A 234 3.04 -3.80 16.89
N SER A 235 3.47 -2.71 17.55
CA SER A 235 3.10 -2.45 18.93
C SER A 235 3.19 -0.97 19.28
N ILE A 236 2.03 -0.34 19.35
CA ILE A 236 1.80 1.03 19.82
C ILE A 236 1.03 0.92 21.13
N ARG A 237 1.54 1.49 22.21
CA ARG A 237 0.81 1.52 23.48
C ARG A 237 -0.10 2.74 23.50
N CYS A 238 -1.42 2.52 23.49
CA CYS A 238 -2.41 3.56 23.73
C CYS A 238 -3.24 3.14 24.95
N GLY A 239 -3.13 3.92 26.02
CA GLY A 239 -3.66 3.57 27.33
C GLY A 239 -3.08 2.27 27.85
N SER A 240 -3.96 1.41 28.35
CA SER A 240 -3.61 0.08 28.88
C SER A 240 -3.41 -1.00 27.81
N GLN A 241 -3.66 -0.70 26.53
CA GLN A 241 -3.69 -1.68 25.46
C GLN A 241 -2.51 -1.51 24.50
N LEU A 242 -2.09 -2.63 23.89
CA LEU A 242 -1.18 -2.63 22.77
C LEU A 242 -1.99 -2.71 21.48
N TRP A 243 -1.60 -1.89 20.53
CA TRP A 243 -2.25 -1.72 19.24
C TRP A 243 -1.25 -1.97 18.13
N THR A 244 -1.73 -2.38 16.97
CA THR A 244 -0.98 -2.22 15.72
C THR A 244 -1.49 -0.98 15.01
N VAL A 245 -0.75 -0.47 14.04
CA VAL A 245 -1.21 0.66 13.21
C VAL A 245 -2.53 0.31 12.52
N GLU A 246 -2.65 -0.92 12.04
CA GLU A 246 -3.83 -1.42 11.35
C GLU A 246 -5.02 -1.52 12.31
N SER A 247 -4.82 -2.09 13.50
CA SER A 247 -5.90 -2.30 14.46
C SER A 247 -6.42 -0.98 15.05
N LEU A 248 -5.52 0.01 15.25
CA LEU A 248 -5.89 1.36 15.65
C LEU A 248 -6.66 2.10 14.55
N SER A 249 -6.17 2.02 13.31
CA SER A 249 -6.83 2.59 12.14
C SER A 249 -8.23 2.03 11.94
N ALA A 250 -8.37 0.71 12.08
CA ALA A 250 -9.63 0.01 11.94
C ALA A 250 -10.62 0.37 13.07
N ALA A 251 -10.12 0.50 14.30
CA ALA A 251 -10.90 0.98 15.43
C ALA A 251 -11.41 2.42 15.22
N ALA A 252 -10.54 3.31 14.73
CA ALA A 252 -10.92 4.68 14.41
C ALA A 252 -12.03 4.76 13.37
N VAL A 253 -11.94 3.94 12.30
CA VAL A 253 -12.98 3.87 11.28
C VAL A 253 -14.29 3.29 11.84
N ALA A 254 -14.22 2.21 12.63
CA ALA A 254 -15.41 1.61 13.25
C ALA A 254 -16.11 2.60 14.19
N GLU A 255 -15.35 3.25 15.07
CA GLU A 255 -15.85 4.25 16.01
C GLU A 255 -16.56 5.40 15.26
N ALA A 256 -16.00 5.84 14.14
CA ALA A 256 -16.52 6.97 13.39
C ALA A 256 -17.76 6.62 12.53
N MET A 257 -17.86 5.39 12.03
CA MET A 257 -18.92 4.96 11.10
C MET A 257 -20.11 4.27 11.75
N VAL A 258 -19.93 3.70 12.95
CA VAL A 258 -20.95 2.89 13.60
C VAL A 258 -21.81 3.75 14.52
N SER A 259 -23.11 3.81 14.19
CA SER A 259 -24.16 4.24 15.10
C SER A 259 -25.09 3.10 15.47
N VAL A 260 -25.80 3.22 16.58
CA VAL A 260 -26.86 2.29 16.95
C VAL A 260 -28.19 2.80 16.40
N ALA A 261 -28.98 1.90 15.81
CA ALA A 261 -30.24 2.23 15.17
C ALA A 261 -31.25 2.77 16.20
N ASP A 262 -31.48 4.08 16.20
CA ASP A 262 -32.39 4.73 17.14
C ASP A 262 -33.68 5.23 16.43
N ARG A 263 -34.22 4.48 15.43
CA ARG A 263 -35.61 4.58 14.86
C ARG A 263 -35.80 3.86 13.50
N PRO A 264 -37.05 3.61 13.04
CA PRO A 264 -37.33 3.00 11.74
C PRO A 264 -36.89 3.88 10.56
N PRO A 265 -36.51 3.27 9.43
CA PRO A 265 -35.78 3.95 8.36
C PRO A 265 -36.65 4.95 7.59
N PRO A 266 -36.10 6.11 7.18
CA PRO A 266 -36.77 7.01 6.25
C PRO A 266 -36.82 6.40 4.85
N GLN A 267 -37.97 6.55 4.19
CA GLN A 267 -38.19 6.09 2.82
C GLN A 267 -37.27 6.85 1.84
N GLN A 268 -36.42 6.09 1.14
CA GLN A 268 -35.51 6.61 0.13
C GLN A 268 -36.27 7.09 -1.11
N SER A 269 -35.92 8.28 -1.57
CA SER A 269 -36.25 8.78 -2.91
C SER A 269 -35.03 8.61 -3.81
N THR A 270 -35.25 8.00 -4.96
CA THR A 270 -34.26 7.80 -6.03
C THR A 270 -34.25 9.02 -6.94
N GLU A 271 -33.13 9.74 -7.01
CA GLU A 271 -32.78 10.55 -8.18
C GLU A 271 -31.30 10.34 -8.52
N GLY A 272 -31.04 10.06 -9.80
CA GLY A 272 -29.72 9.74 -10.34
C GLY A 272 -28.93 10.97 -10.77
N VAL A 273 -27.62 10.83 -10.90
CA VAL A 273 -26.73 11.92 -11.36
C VAL A 273 -25.65 11.41 -12.33
N VAL A 274 -25.33 12.32 -13.25
CA VAL A 274 -24.58 12.29 -14.50
C VAL A 274 -23.06 12.49 -14.31
N VAL A 275 -22.26 11.95 -15.23
CA VAL A 275 -20.78 11.96 -15.30
C VAL A 275 -20.22 13.20 -16.03
N PRO A 276 -19.08 13.80 -15.65
CA PRO A 276 -18.34 14.76 -16.48
C PRO A 276 -16.93 14.31 -16.95
N HIS A 277 -16.51 14.90 -18.08
CA HIS A 277 -15.26 14.70 -18.82
C HIS A 277 -14.02 15.41 -18.22
N VAL A 278 -12.84 14.82 -18.46
CA VAL A 278 -11.50 15.35 -18.11
C VAL A 278 -10.80 15.99 -19.33
N VAL A 279 -10.13 17.13 -19.12
CA VAL A 279 -9.23 17.81 -20.09
C VAL A 279 -7.83 17.89 -19.49
N THR A 280 -6.79 17.46 -20.22
CA THR A 280 -5.38 17.59 -19.83
C THR A 280 -4.61 18.48 -20.80
N ASN A 281 -3.78 19.39 -20.26
CA ASN A 281 -2.81 20.18 -21.02
C ASN A 281 -1.41 19.88 -20.50
N GLY A 282 -0.52 19.41 -21.39
CA GLY A 282 0.90 19.19 -21.12
C GLY A 282 1.75 20.41 -21.46
N ASN A 283 2.91 20.54 -20.80
CA ASN A 283 3.98 21.42 -21.28
C ASN A 283 5.37 20.84 -20.97
N ASN A 284 6.21 20.89 -22.01
CA ASN A 284 7.56 20.38 -22.10
C ASN A 284 8.59 21.35 -21.47
N MET A 285 9.64 20.81 -20.84
CA MET A 285 10.90 21.53 -20.63
C MET A 285 12.05 20.83 -21.35
N SER A 286 12.78 21.60 -22.17
CA SER A 286 14.00 21.18 -22.85
C SER A 286 15.24 21.50 -22.03
N ALA A 287 16.20 20.58 -22.02
CA ALA A 287 17.51 20.71 -21.38
C ALA A 287 18.59 21.19 -22.38
N SER A 288 19.55 21.97 -21.89
CA SER A 288 20.74 22.41 -22.63
C SER A 288 22.02 21.73 -22.10
N ASN A 289 22.86 21.24 -23.01
CA ASN A 289 24.17 20.64 -22.74
C ASN A 289 25.31 21.67 -22.70
N PRO A 290 26.35 21.46 -21.88
CA PRO A 290 27.64 22.13 -22.05
C PRO A 290 28.77 21.19 -22.51
N THR A 291 29.68 21.82 -23.24
CA THR A 291 30.84 21.34 -23.99
C THR A 291 32.02 20.87 -23.13
N SER A 292 32.80 19.94 -23.69
CA SER A 292 33.95 19.25 -23.11
C SER A 292 35.22 20.10 -22.93
N GLY A 293 35.80 20.08 -21.73
CA GLY A 293 37.16 20.53 -21.44
C GLY A 293 37.80 19.65 -20.36
N ARG A 294 39.03 19.18 -20.63
CA ARG A 294 40.04 18.55 -19.74
C ARG A 294 39.52 17.64 -18.59
N ARG A 295 39.76 16.32 -18.70
CA ARG A 295 39.38 15.30 -17.70
C ARG A 295 39.96 15.59 -16.32
N GLU A 296 39.19 16.32 -15.53
CA GLU A 296 39.39 16.49 -14.09
C GLU A 296 39.20 15.14 -13.39
N ARG A 297 40.07 14.83 -12.42
CA ARG A 297 39.98 13.61 -11.64
C ARG A 297 38.73 13.70 -10.76
N ILE A 298 37.68 12.94 -11.11
CA ILE A 298 36.45 12.90 -10.32
C ILE A 298 36.76 12.39 -8.90
N GLU A 299 36.37 13.18 -7.92
CA GLU A 299 36.46 12.85 -6.50
C GLU A 299 35.68 11.56 -6.18
N ARG A 300 36.13 10.79 -5.18
CA ARG A 300 35.49 9.51 -4.80
C ARG A 300 34.02 9.71 -4.41
N SER A 301 33.71 10.74 -3.62
CA SER A 301 32.36 11.11 -3.17
C SER A 301 31.44 11.44 -4.34
N ARG A 302 31.90 12.30 -5.26
CA ARG A 302 31.18 12.69 -6.47
C ARG A 302 30.94 11.50 -7.41
N LEU A 303 31.94 10.64 -7.61
CA LEU A 303 31.78 9.42 -8.42
C LEU A 303 30.77 8.47 -7.80
N ARG A 304 30.78 8.31 -6.46
CA ARG A 304 29.78 7.50 -5.75
C ARG A 304 28.38 8.06 -5.99
N ALA A 305 28.17 9.36 -5.81
CA ALA A 305 26.87 10.01 -6.01
C ALA A 305 26.34 9.85 -7.45
N VAL A 306 27.19 10.07 -8.47
CA VAL A 306 26.81 9.91 -9.89
C VAL A 306 26.43 8.46 -10.21
N MET A 307 27.19 7.49 -9.68
CA MET A 307 26.91 6.07 -9.86
C MET A 307 25.60 5.63 -9.20
N LEU A 308 25.32 6.11 -7.98
CA LEU A 308 24.06 5.81 -7.29
C LEU A 308 22.87 6.44 -7.98
N GLU A 309 22.98 7.70 -8.39
CA GLU A 309 21.90 8.38 -9.11
C GLU A 309 21.60 7.71 -10.46
N ALA A 310 22.64 7.33 -11.20
CA ALA A 310 22.44 6.60 -12.45
C ALA A 310 21.87 5.20 -12.21
N GLY A 311 22.31 4.48 -11.17
CA GLY A 311 21.73 3.19 -10.78
C GLY A 311 20.24 3.30 -10.44
N ARG A 312 19.88 4.30 -9.65
CA ARG A 312 18.50 4.63 -9.29
C ARG A 312 17.64 4.95 -10.51
N CYS A 313 18.09 5.86 -11.36
CA CYS A 313 17.34 6.20 -12.56
C CYS A 313 17.23 5.02 -13.53
N TRP A 314 18.23 4.13 -13.57
CA TRP A 314 18.12 2.88 -14.31
C TRP A 314 17.01 1.99 -13.75
N MET A 315 16.90 1.86 -12.42
CA MET A 315 15.81 1.11 -11.78
C MET A 315 14.44 1.72 -12.08
N ILE A 316 14.30 3.05 -11.98
CA ILE A 316 13.06 3.75 -12.31
C ILE A 316 12.63 3.45 -13.75
N GLU A 317 13.55 3.52 -14.71
CA GLU A 317 13.22 3.34 -16.13
C GLU A 317 12.97 1.89 -16.54
N ASN A 318 13.53 0.92 -15.84
CA ASN A 318 13.42 -0.50 -16.19
C ASN A 318 12.48 -1.27 -15.26
N GLY A 319 12.01 -0.65 -14.17
CA GLY A 319 11.16 -1.25 -13.15
C GLY A 319 11.86 -2.32 -12.30
N PHE A 320 11.26 -2.66 -11.16
CA PHE A 320 11.74 -3.71 -10.26
C PHE A 320 11.55 -5.14 -10.77
N GLY A 321 10.75 -5.35 -11.83
CA GLY A 321 10.51 -6.70 -12.39
C GLY A 321 11.75 -7.43 -12.85
N HIS A 322 12.83 -6.68 -13.05
CA HIS A 322 14.13 -7.22 -13.38
C HIS A 322 14.96 -7.57 -12.16
N GLY A 323 14.55 -7.36 -10.91
CA GLY A 323 15.40 -7.64 -9.73
C GLY A 323 16.58 -6.67 -9.56
N ALA A 324 17.11 -6.57 -8.33
CA ALA A 324 18.23 -5.69 -8.01
C ALA A 324 19.56 -6.18 -8.62
N GLU A 325 19.70 -7.48 -8.83
CA GLU A 325 20.85 -8.15 -9.43
C GLU A 325 21.11 -7.71 -10.87
N HIS A 326 20.07 -7.18 -11.52
CA HIS A 326 20.14 -6.64 -12.87
C HIS A 326 20.65 -5.20 -12.94
N VAL A 327 20.82 -4.52 -11.79
CA VAL A 327 21.53 -3.24 -11.70
C VAL A 327 23.03 -3.51 -11.64
N THR A 328 23.66 -3.68 -12.80
CA THR A 328 25.09 -4.00 -12.89
C THR A 328 25.93 -2.77 -13.17
N TYR A 329 27.22 -2.81 -12.81
CA TYR A 329 28.17 -1.76 -13.18
C TYR A 329 28.11 -1.43 -14.67
N ALA A 330 28.08 -2.46 -15.53
CA ALA A 330 28.07 -2.28 -16.97
C ALA A 330 26.86 -1.47 -17.45
N ARG A 331 25.66 -1.78 -16.94
CA ARG A 331 24.42 -1.07 -17.30
C ARG A 331 24.43 0.36 -16.81
N VAL A 332 24.93 0.59 -15.60
CA VAL A 332 25.03 1.94 -15.03
C VAL A 332 26.09 2.78 -15.73
N PHE A 333 27.23 2.20 -16.12
CA PHE A 333 28.22 2.91 -16.93
C PHE A 333 27.69 3.29 -18.30
N GLU A 334 26.97 2.38 -18.96
CA GLU A 334 26.38 2.65 -20.26
C GLU A 334 25.36 3.79 -20.16
N ARG A 335 24.52 3.76 -19.12
CA ARG A 335 23.60 4.85 -18.82
C ARG A 335 24.30 6.19 -18.58
N ILE A 336 25.35 6.22 -17.75
CA ILE A 336 26.09 7.46 -17.47
C ILE A 336 26.71 7.99 -18.77
N ARG A 337 27.27 7.10 -19.60
CA ARG A 337 27.83 7.47 -20.90
C ARG A 337 26.77 8.04 -21.83
N SER A 338 25.61 7.41 -21.96
CA SER A 338 24.54 7.86 -22.86
C SER A 338 23.91 9.18 -22.40
N THR A 339 23.76 9.38 -21.09
CA THR A 339 23.10 10.57 -20.52
C THR A 339 24.02 11.76 -20.33
N THR A 340 25.30 11.54 -19.98
CA THR A 340 26.22 12.64 -19.63
C THR A 340 27.45 12.74 -20.54
N GLY A 341 27.67 11.75 -21.40
CA GLY A 341 28.90 11.61 -22.18
C GLY A 341 30.13 11.16 -21.36
N VAL A 342 30.00 11.01 -20.05
CA VAL A 342 31.11 10.61 -19.17
C VAL A 342 31.31 9.10 -19.24
N SER A 343 32.52 8.67 -19.59
CA SER A 343 32.90 7.27 -19.55
C SER A 343 33.53 6.91 -18.20
N ILE A 344 32.90 5.97 -17.49
CA ILE A 344 33.42 5.35 -16.27
C ILE A 344 33.82 3.90 -16.59
N ASN A 345 34.87 3.39 -15.94
CA ASN A 345 35.28 2.00 -16.05
C ASN A 345 35.23 1.29 -14.70
N ARG A 346 35.28 -0.05 -14.73
CA ARG A 346 35.20 -0.89 -13.54
C ARG A 346 36.29 -0.59 -12.51
N ALA A 347 37.53 -0.33 -12.94
CA ALA A 347 38.65 -0.05 -12.04
C ALA A 347 38.50 1.27 -11.27
N GLN A 348 37.66 2.20 -11.74
CA GLN A 348 37.38 3.45 -11.03
C GLN A 348 36.41 3.26 -9.85
N VAL A 349 35.63 2.18 -9.83
CA VAL A 349 34.56 1.95 -8.83
C VAL A 349 34.75 0.68 -8.01
N HIS A 350 35.11 -0.45 -8.63
CA HIS A 350 35.25 -1.74 -7.96
C HIS A 350 36.55 -1.80 -7.17
N GLY A 351 36.47 -2.21 -5.90
CA GLY A 351 37.56 -2.17 -4.92
C GLY A 351 37.91 -0.75 -4.42
N ARG A 352 37.51 0.31 -5.15
CA ARG A 352 37.77 1.70 -4.77
C ARG A 352 36.61 2.36 -4.04
N ILE A 353 35.39 2.21 -4.56
CA ILE A 353 34.17 2.75 -3.94
C ILE A 353 33.46 1.61 -3.23
N TRP A 354 33.18 0.53 -3.95
CA TRP A 354 32.50 -0.66 -3.46
C TRP A 354 33.39 -1.90 -3.56
N PRO A 355 33.46 -2.74 -2.52
CA PRO A 355 34.23 -3.98 -2.56
C PRO A 355 33.73 -4.97 -3.62
N SER A 356 32.41 -5.07 -3.80
CA SER A 356 31.79 -6.01 -4.75
C SER A 356 30.73 -5.34 -5.64
N GLN A 357 30.11 -6.11 -6.53
CA GLN A 357 28.91 -5.66 -7.25
C GLN A 357 27.67 -5.72 -6.36
N ASN A 358 27.62 -6.69 -5.43
CA ASN A 358 26.54 -6.82 -4.47
C ASN A 358 26.46 -5.58 -3.56
N ASP A 359 27.59 -5.10 -3.04
CA ASP A 359 27.62 -3.87 -2.22
C ASP A 359 27.13 -2.64 -3.00
N PHE A 360 27.46 -2.57 -4.30
CA PHE A 360 26.95 -1.53 -5.18
C PHE A 360 25.43 -1.64 -5.37
N GLN A 361 24.91 -2.85 -5.58
CA GLN A 361 23.48 -3.11 -5.74
C GLN A 361 22.71 -2.75 -4.47
N ILE A 362 23.22 -3.15 -3.30
CA ILE A 362 22.67 -2.76 -2.00
C ILE A 362 22.63 -1.24 -1.90
N ASP A 363 23.75 -0.54 -2.12
CA ASP A 363 23.76 0.93 -2.03
C ASP A 363 22.81 1.61 -3.03
N VAL A 364 22.65 1.06 -4.24
CA VAL A 364 21.70 1.59 -5.23
C VAL A 364 20.26 1.39 -4.77
N VAL A 365 19.91 0.20 -4.27
CA VAL A 365 18.59 -0.09 -3.70
C VAL A 365 18.31 0.82 -2.52
N SER A 366 19.28 0.99 -1.62
CA SER A 366 19.21 1.91 -0.49
C SER A 366 18.99 3.36 -0.94
N ALA A 367 19.72 3.82 -1.97
CA ALA A 367 19.56 5.16 -2.52
C ALA A 367 18.20 5.33 -3.23
N ALA A 368 17.67 4.26 -3.82
CA ALA A 368 16.39 4.23 -4.49
C ALA A 368 15.20 4.24 -3.50
N ALA A 369 15.34 3.56 -2.36
CA ALA A 369 14.39 3.63 -1.26
C ALA A 369 14.40 4.99 -0.56
N ASN A 370 15.59 5.62 -0.44
CA ASN A 370 15.77 6.94 0.18
C ASN A 370 15.34 8.13 -0.70
N VAL A 371 14.55 7.92 -1.76
CA VAL A 371 14.05 9.02 -2.60
C VAL A 371 12.94 9.73 -1.85
N ARG A 372 13.34 10.75 -1.10
CA ARG A 372 12.45 11.46 -0.19
C ARG A 372 11.20 11.98 -0.91
N PRO A 373 10.02 11.74 -0.34
CA PRO A 373 8.83 12.52 -0.62
C PRO A 373 8.89 13.94 -0.01
N SER A 374 10.02 14.44 0.50
CA SER A 374 10.16 15.79 1.08
C SER A 374 9.55 16.92 0.22
N ALA A 375 9.54 16.78 -1.10
CA ALA A 375 8.84 17.69 -1.99
C ALA A 375 7.31 17.64 -1.81
N ILE A 376 6.74 16.44 -1.63
CA ILE A 376 5.33 16.20 -1.28
C ILE A 376 5.01 16.91 0.04
N VAL A 377 5.74 16.62 1.13
CA VAL A 377 5.48 17.22 2.45
C VAL A 377 5.55 18.76 2.40
N ARG A 378 6.57 19.32 1.75
CA ARG A 378 6.72 20.77 1.61
C ARG A 378 5.60 21.39 0.77
N ASN A 379 5.32 20.85 -0.42
CA ASN A 379 4.26 21.36 -1.29
C ASN A 379 2.90 21.32 -0.59
N ARG A 380 2.66 20.27 0.22
CA ARG A 380 1.46 20.13 1.05
C ARG A 380 1.38 21.19 2.13
N THR A 381 2.48 21.43 2.84
CA THR A 381 2.53 22.48 3.87
C THR A 381 2.18 23.84 3.29
N GLU A 382 2.69 24.17 2.11
CA GLU A 382 2.37 25.41 1.40
C GLU A 382 0.89 25.47 0.97
N ALA A 383 0.35 24.38 0.44
CA ALA A 383 -1.05 24.30 0.02
C ALA A 383 -2.02 24.44 1.21
N VAL A 384 -1.76 23.73 2.31
CA VAL A 384 -2.54 23.82 3.56
C VAL A 384 -2.49 25.25 4.10
N SER A 385 -1.32 25.87 4.10
CA SER A 385 -1.15 27.27 4.55
C SER A 385 -1.98 28.26 3.73
N ALA A 386 -2.15 28.03 2.42
CA ALA A 386 -2.97 28.88 1.57
C ALA A 386 -4.47 28.75 1.86
N ASP A 387 -4.96 27.53 2.11
CA ASP A 387 -6.38 27.28 2.40
C ASP A 387 -6.76 27.67 3.83
N LEU A 388 -5.80 27.66 4.76
CA LEU A 388 -5.96 28.08 6.16
C LEU A 388 -6.49 29.51 6.32
N VAL A 389 -6.20 30.42 5.38
CA VAL A 389 -6.65 31.82 5.40
C VAL A 389 -8.19 31.93 5.39
N ARG A 390 -8.90 30.86 5.01
CA ARG A 390 -10.37 30.85 4.95
C ARG A 390 -11.05 30.60 6.29
N PHE A 391 -10.30 30.17 7.31
CA PHE A 391 -10.85 29.79 8.62
C PHE A 391 -10.47 30.81 9.68
N ASP A 392 -11.43 31.14 10.53
CA ASP A 392 -11.18 31.93 11.73
C ASP A 392 -10.97 30.99 12.91
N LEU A 393 -9.75 30.48 13.06
CA LEU A 393 -9.39 29.51 14.09
C LEU A 393 -9.55 30.03 15.54
N THR A 394 -9.88 31.32 15.71
CA THR A 394 -10.22 31.89 17.03
C THR A 394 -11.66 31.59 17.44
N LYS A 395 -12.51 31.17 16.51
CA LYS A 395 -13.92 30.87 16.79
C LYS A 395 -14.10 29.41 17.24
N PRO A 396 -14.98 29.14 18.22
CA PRO A 396 -15.34 27.78 18.61
C PRO A 396 -15.83 26.96 17.41
N GLY A 397 -15.28 25.75 17.25
CA GLY A 397 -15.66 24.82 16.19
C GLY A 397 -15.00 25.04 14.82
N GLU A 398 -14.42 26.21 14.56
CA GLU A 398 -13.74 26.49 13.29
C GLU A 398 -12.48 25.63 13.12
N SER A 399 -11.75 25.30 14.18
CA SER A 399 -10.63 24.33 14.09
C SER A 399 -11.10 22.97 13.58
N LYS A 400 -12.21 22.45 14.11
CA LYS A 400 -12.78 21.17 13.66
C LYS A 400 -13.19 21.23 12.20
N ARG A 401 -13.89 22.31 11.81
CA ARG A 401 -14.32 22.53 10.43
C ARG A 401 -13.13 22.63 9.47
N ALA A 402 -12.09 23.35 9.87
CA ALA A 402 -10.86 23.51 9.10
C ALA A 402 -10.14 22.17 8.92
N VAL A 403 -9.96 21.39 9.99
CA VAL A 403 -9.37 20.04 9.92
C VAL A 403 -10.18 19.14 8.99
N THR A 404 -11.51 19.13 9.11
CA THR A 404 -12.37 18.35 8.22
C THR A 404 -12.15 18.76 6.75
N GLU A 405 -12.23 20.05 6.44
CA GLU A 405 -12.12 20.53 5.05
C GLU A 405 -10.72 20.32 4.46
N LEU A 406 -9.66 20.57 5.23
CA LEU A 406 -8.29 20.38 4.77
C LEU A 406 -7.97 18.91 4.55
N THR A 407 -8.47 18.03 5.42
CA THR A 407 -8.33 16.58 5.24
C THR A 407 -9.00 16.14 3.93
N ARG A 408 -10.21 16.67 3.66
CA ARG A 408 -10.95 16.40 2.43
C ARG A 408 -10.20 16.85 1.17
N VAL A 409 -9.75 18.10 1.15
CA VAL A 409 -9.14 18.73 -0.03
C VAL A 409 -7.73 18.21 -0.31
N HIS A 410 -6.91 18.05 0.74
CA HIS A 410 -5.49 17.75 0.54
C HIS A 410 -5.19 16.25 0.43
N ALA A 411 -6.06 15.36 0.91
CA ALA A 411 -5.87 13.93 0.73
C ALA A 411 -5.86 13.53 -0.75
N ALA A 412 -6.76 14.11 -1.55
CA ALA A 412 -6.88 13.83 -2.97
C ALA A 412 -5.59 14.06 -3.73
N ALA A 413 -5.07 15.28 -3.61
CA ALA A 413 -3.85 15.63 -4.29
C ALA A 413 -2.63 14.91 -3.68
N ALA A 414 -2.66 14.48 -2.41
CA ALA A 414 -1.59 13.67 -1.82
C ALA A 414 -1.52 12.28 -2.48
N VAL A 415 -2.66 11.62 -2.69
CA VAL A 415 -2.73 10.35 -3.46
C VAL A 415 -2.17 10.56 -4.86
N GLN A 416 -2.59 11.61 -5.55
CA GLN A 416 -2.11 11.92 -6.91
C GLN A 416 -0.60 12.17 -6.97
N GLU A 417 -0.05 12.93 -6.02
CA GLU A 417 1.41 13.14 -5.92
C GLU A 417 2.16 11.83 -5.64
N MET A 418 1.61 10.94 -4.81
CA MET A 418 2.24 9.65 -4.51
C MET A 418 2.24 8.72 -5.72
N ILE A 419 1.10 8.56 -6.39
CA ILE A 419 1.03 7.67 -7.57
C ILE A 419 1.82 8.22 -8.75
N THR A 420 2.03 9.54 -8.83
CA THR A 420 2.88 10.13 -9.88
C THR A 420 4.34 10.27 -9.47
N SER A 421 4.69 10.04 -8.20
CA SER A 421 6.05 10.13 -7.68
C SER A 421 6.84 8.84 -7.97
N PRO A 422 7.84 8.88 -8.86
CA PRO A 422 8.67 7.70 -9.12
C PRO A 422 9.45 7.26 -7.88
N GLY A 423 9.76 8.20 -6.98
CA GLY A 423 10.48 7.93 -5.74
C GLY A 423 9.65 7.16 -4.73
N TRP A 424 8.40 7.60 -4.52
CA TRP A 424 7.48 6.90 -3.63
C TRP A 424 7.20 5.49 -4.14
N LEU A 425 6.86 5.38 -5.43
CA LEU A 425 6.68 4.08 -6.07
C LEU A 425 7.91 3.20 -5.84
N MET A 426 9.11 3.74 -6.12
CA MET A 426 10.38 3.05 -5.96
C MET A 426 10.56 2.51 -4.55
N SER A 427 10.34 3.33 -3.52
CA SER A 427 10.43 2.93 -2.12
C SER A 427 9.46 1.79 -1.77
N THR A 428 8.18 1.92 -2.14
CA THR A 428 7.16 0.88 -1.96
C THR A 428 7.54 -0.42 -2.67
N GLY A 429 8.10 -0.30 -3.89
CA GLY A 429 8.66 -1.42 -4.64
C GLY A 429 9.77 -2.13 -3.87
N VAL A 430 10.80 -1.41 -3.45
CA VAL A 430 11.90 -2.01 -2.68
C VAL A 430 11.36 -2.72 -1.44
N ALA A 431 10.46 -2.10 -0.68
CA ALA A 431 9.89 -2.67 0.53
C ALA A 431 9.15 -3.98 0.26
N ALA A 432 8.28 -3.99 -0.76
CA ALA A 432 7.57 -5.20 -1.16
C ALA A 432 8.55 -6.30 -1.62
N PHE A 433 9.55 -5.97 -2.46
CA PHE A 433 10.59 -6.90 -2.89
C PHE A 433 11.41 -7.48 -1.75
N HIS A 434 11.67 -6.66 -0.75
CA HIS A 434 12.42 -7.05 0.42
C HIS A 434 11.64 -8.01 1.31
N GLY A 435 10.37 -7.72 1.60
CA GLY A 435 9.54 -8.56 2.46
C GLY A 435 9.38 -9.98 1.96
N MET A 436 9.49 -10.20 0.65
CA MET A 436 9.39 -11.53 0.04
C MET A 436 10.68 -12.34 0.05
N ASN A 437 11.81 -11.71 0.35
CA ASN A 437 13.05 -12.45 0.43
C ASN A 437 13.06 -13.22 1.76
N PRO A 438 13.12 -14.57 1.76
CA PRO A 438 13.14 -15.33 3.00
C PRO A 438 14.42 -15.12 3.83
N ALA A 439 15.48 -14.59 3.20
CA ALA A 439 16.74 -14.23 3.84
C ALA A 439 17.26 -12.91 3.25
N PRO A 440 16.59 -11.78 3.53
CA PRO A 440 16.97 -10.52 2.94
C PRO A 440 18.39 -10.13 3.37
N PRO A 441 19.22 -9.53 2.49
CA PRO A 441 20.50 -8.99 2.91
C PRO A 441 20.29 -7.94 3.99
N GLU A 442 20.92 -8.13 5.16
CA GLU A 442 20.77 -7.25 6.33
C GLU A 442 21.01 -5.77 6.01
N GLY A 443 21.94 -5.49 5.09
CA GLY A 443 22.23 -4.13 4.62
C GLY A 443 21.04 -3.46 3.91
N ILE A 444 20.21 -4.21 3.18
CA ILE A 444 19.00 -3.69 2.55
C ILE A 444 17.91 -3.46 3.60
N THR A 445 17.73 -4.40 4.55
CA THR A 445 16.74 -4.27 5.63
C THR A 445 16.99 -3.01 6.43
N ARG A 446 18.26 -2.82 6.84
CA ARG A 446 18.68 -1.64 7.61
C ARG A 446 18.44 -0.35 6.82
N ALA A 447 18.81 -0.33 5.54
CA ALA A 447 18.65 0.86 4.72
C ALA A 447 17.19 1.23 4.43
N LEU A 448 16.31 0.23 4.28
CA LEU A 448 14.87 0.44 4.16
C LEU A 448 14.30 1.03 5.45
N HIS A 449 14.65 0.43 6.59
CA HIS A 449 14.22 0.93 7.89
C HIS A 449 14.72 2.36 8.15
N GLU A 450 15.99 2.65 7.85
CA GLU A 450 16.54 4.02 7.97
C GLU A 450 15.85 5.01 7.02
N ALA A 451 15.48 4.58 5.80
CA ALA A 451 14.74 5.42 4.86
C ALA A 451 13.34 5.73 5.39
N TYR A 452 12.66 4.71 5.90
CA TYR A 452 11.33 4.85 6.50
C TYR A 452 11.34 5.78 7.71
N GLU A 453 12.18 5.51 8.72
CA GLU A 453 12.19 6.29 9.97
C GLU A 453 12.49 7.77 9.68
N LYS A 454 13.31 8.02 8.67
CA LYS A 454 13.59 9.37 8.21
C LYS A 454 12.40 10.05 7.51
N ASP A 455 11.68 9.33 6.66
CA ASP A 455 10.45 9.84 6.04
C ASP A 455 9.36 10.05 7.11
N LEU A 456 9.27 9.15 8.09
CA LEU A 456 8.36 9.24 9.22
C LEU A 456 8.61 10.52 10.03
N VAL A 457 9.87 10.86 10.34
CA VAL A 457 10.22 12.12 11.04
C VAL A 457 9.65 13.36 10.33
N GLU A 458 9.68 13.39 8.99
CA GLU A 458 9.10 14.52 8.23
C GLU A 458 7.57 14.57 8.37
N TRP A 459 6.89 13.41 8.37
CA TRP A 459 5.45 13.33 8.63
C TRP A 459 5.07 13.66 10.07
N VAL A 460 5.83 13.22 11.06
CA VAL A 460 5.62 13.59 12.47
C VAL A 460 5.71 15.10 12.63
N ALA A 461 6.74 15.73 12.07
CA ALA A 461 6.90 17.18 12.11
C ALA A 461 5.72 17.90 11.43
N PHE A 462 5.20 17.36 10.32
CA PHE A 462 3.99 17.87 9.67
C PHE A 462 2.76 17.78 10.58
N PHE A 463 2.51 16.63 11.22
CA PHE A 463 1.36 16.45 12.10
C PHE A 463 1.47 17.23 13.41
N GLN A 464 2.67 17.43 13.94
CA GLN A 464 2.91 18.33 15.08
C GLN A 464 2.59 19.78 14.70
N LEU A 465 3.06 20.26 13.54
CA LEU A 465 2.72 21.59 13.05
C LEU A 465 1.21 21.73 12.82
N PHE A 466 0.60 20.72 12.20
CA PHE A 466 -0.84 20.65 11.97
C PHE A 466 -1.60 20.78 13.30
N ALA A 467 -1.30 19.93 14.27
CA ALA A 467 -2.00 19.93 15.57
C ALA A 467 -1.80 21.25 16.32
N ALA A 468 -0.60 21.83 16.28
CA ALA A 468 -0.33 23.15 16.86
C ALA A 468 -1.16 24.27 16.20
N VAL A 469 -1.26 24.28 14.87
CA VAL A 469 -2.02 25.30 14.12
C VAL A 469 -3.53 25.21 14.42
N PHE A 470 -4.10 24.00 14.48
CA PHE A 470 -5.52 23.82 14.77
C PHE A 470 -5.86 23.82 16.26
N ASN A 471 -4.85 23.96 17.13
CA ASN A 471 -4.99 23.84 18.57
C ASN A 471 -5.61 22.49 18.97
N TYR A 472 -5.13 21.40 18.38
CA TYR A 472 -5.57 20.04 18.70
C TYR A 472 -4.70 19.46 19.81
N THR A 473 -5.31 18.71 20.72
CA THR A 473 -4.62 17.98 21.80
C THR A 473 -4.96 16.50 21.72
N ALA A 474 -4.01 15.66 22.13
CA ALA A 474 -4.24 14.22 22.19
C ALA A 474 -5.35 13.93 23.22
N LEU A 475 -6.25 13.02 22.87
CA LEU A 475 -7.37 12.66 23.72
C LEU A 475 -6.88 11.93 24.98
N PRO A 476 -7.46 12.19 26.17
CA PRO A 476 -6.97 11.63 27.43
C PRO A 476 -6.94 10.10 27.48
N TRP A 477 -7.87 9.43 26.79
CA TRP A 477 -7.96 7.96 26.76
C TRP A 477 -6.73 7.31 26.15
N THR A 478 -6.01 8.03 25.26
CA THR A 478 -4.82 7.51 24.61
C THR A 478 -3.66 7.36 25.58
N GLU A 479 -3.64 8.12 26.69
CA GLU A 479 -2.51 8.26 27.62
C GLU A 479 -1.17 8.58 26.91
N LEU A 480 -1.23 9.06 25.66
CA LEU A 480 -0.07 9.38 24.85
C LEU A 480 0.35 10.84 25.07
N PRO A 481 1.66 11.12 25.20
CA PRO A 481 2.19 12.45 24.93
C PRO A 481 1.74 12.94 23.55
N HIS A 482 1.60 14.26 23.41
CA HIS A 482 1.15 14.88 22.16
C HIS A 482 2.04 14.51 20.96
N ASP A 483 3.36 14.47 21.17
CA ASP A 483 4.33 14.11 20.13
C ASP A 483 4.18 12.65 19.69
N ASP A 484 4.01 11.74 20.65
CA ASP A 484 3.80 10.31 20.39
C ASP A 484 2.48 10.09 19.63
N ALA A 485 1.41 10.82 19.97
CA ALA A 485 0.15 10.76 19.24
C ALA A 485 0.31 11.24 17.79
N CYS A 486 1.13 12.26 17.53
CA CYS A 486 1.44 12.72 16.17
C CYS A 486 2.24 11.67 15.39
N GLU A 487 3.16 10.97 16.06
CA GLU A 487 3.87 9.82 15.45
C GLU A 487 2.88 8.71 15.07
N VAL A 488 1.92 8.38 15.94
CA VAL A 488 0.89 7.38 15.62
C VAL A 488 0.06 7.80 14.41
N VAL A 489 -0.36 9.07 14.31
CA VAL A 489 -1.08 9.58 13.12
C VAL A 489 -0.21 9.46 11.88
N ALA A 490 1.07 9.81 11.96
CA ALA A 490 2.00 9.71 10.82
C ALA A 490 2.13 8.27 10.32
N ARG A 491 2.27 7.31 11.23
CA ARG A 491 2.32 5.87 10.89
C ARG A 491 1.01 5.39 10.26
N CYS A 492 -0.14 5.78 10.82
CA CYS A 492 -1.44 5.43 10.27
C CYS A 492 -1.65 6.06 8.88
N PHE A 493 -1.31 7.33 8.72
CA PHE A 493 -1.35 8.03 7.44
C PHE A 493 -0.54 7.29 6.38
N ASP A 494 0.73 6.97 6.69
CA ASP A 494 1.62 6.27 5.77
C ASP A 494 1.04 4.91 5.32
N ALA A 495 0.56 4.09 6.26
CA ALA A 495 -0.09 2.83 5.98
C ALA A 495 -1.33 3.00 5.09
N PHE A 496 -2.23 3.93 5.44
CA PHE A 496 -3.42 4.22 4.62
C PHE A 496 -3.06 4.70 3.22
N THR A 497 -2.09 5.60 3.09
CA THR A 497 -1.64 6.08 1.78
C THR A 497 -1.11 4.95 0.91
N GLY A 498 -0.40 3.98 1.49
CA GLY A 498 0.01 2.75 0.78
C GLY A 498 -1.19 2.10 0.08
N GLY A 499 -2.20 1.72 0.86
CA GLY A 499 -3.36 0.99 0.35
C GLY A 499 -4.18 1.81 -0.65
N VAL A 500 -4.46 3.06 -0.33
CA VAL A 500 -5.28 3.94 -1.19
C VAL A 500 -4.55 4.27 -2.50
N ALA A 501 -3.25 4.57 -2.44
CA ALA A 501 -2.50 5.01 -3.62
C ALA A 501 -2.43 3.92 -4.69
N GLY A 502 -2.04 2.70 -4.36
CA GLY A 502 -2.03 1.68 -5.40
C GLY A 502 -3.38 1.02 -5.63
N ARG A 503 -4.42 1.21 -4.80
CA ARG A 503 -5.80 0.99 -5.25
C ARG A 503 -6.15 1.95 -6.39
N THR A 504 -5.98 3.25 -6.16
CA THR A 504 -6.25 4.33 -7.14
C THR A 504 -5.51 4.09 -8.45
N ARG A 505 -4.24 3.67 -8.37
CA ARG A 505 -3.43 3.36 -9.55
C ARG A 505 -3.99 2.21 -10.38
N MET A 506 -4.53 1.17 -9.75
CA MET A 506 -5.07 0.01 -10.45
C MET A 506 -6.39 0.34 -11.13
N ASP A 507 -7.29 0.98 -10.40
CA ASP A 507 -8.60 1.35 -10.94
C ASP A 507 -8.52 2.47 -11.98
N ASN A 508 -7.39 3.18 -12.04
CA ASN A 508 -7.19 4.41 -12.81
C ASN A 508 -8.20 5.51 -12.44
N ASP A 509 -8.79 5.36 -11.25
CA ASP A 509 -9.71 6.27 -10.61
C ASP A 509 -9.66 6.02 -9.10
N GLY A 510 -9.71 7.09 -8.32
CA GLY A 510 -9.75 6.99 -6.85
C GLY A 510 -11.20 6.86 -6.40
N PRO A 511 -11.55 5.94 -5.49
CA PRO A 511 -12.92 5.89 -4.99
C PRO A 511 -13.26 7.20 -4.26
N THR A 512 -14.26 7.92 -4.79
CA THR A 512 -14.82 9.11 -4.16
C THR A 512 -16.20 8.83 -3.58
N TRP A 513 -16.50 9.49 -2.47
CA TRP A 513 -17.70 9.30 -1.68
C TRP A 513 -18.35 10.64 -1.37
N ARG A 514 -19.68 10.71 -1.39
CA ARG A 514 -20.42 11.90 -0.98
C ARG A 514 -20.85 11.76 0.49
N LEU A 515 -20.24 12.53 1.38
CA LEU A 515 -20.43 12.42 2.84
C LEU A 515 -20.78 13.78 3.45
N ASP A 516 -21.66 13.75 4.45
CA ASP A 516 -21.96 14.93 5.28
C ASP A 516 -21.34 14.77 6.68
N LEU A 517 -20.05 15.10 6.80
CA LEU A 517 -19.31 15.00 8.07
C LEU A 517 -19.43 16.27 8.94
N ASN A 518 -19.89 17.38 8.38
CA ASN A 518 -19.96 18.69 9.05
C ASN A 518 -21.41 19.15 9.33
N GLY A 519 -22.43 18.49 8.77
CA GLY A 519 -23.82 18.96 8.79
C GLY A 519 -24.09 20.12 7.82
N ASP A 520 -23.10 20.47 6.98
CA ASP A 520 -23.19 21.53 5.97
C ASP A 520 -23.65 20.96 4.60
N GLY A 521 -24.01 19.68 4.55
CA GLY A 521 -24.43 18.96 3.36
C GLY A 521 -23.35 18.05 2.78
N ALA A 522 -23.77 17.11 1.93
CA ALA A 522 -22.90 16.08 1.39
C ALA A 522 -21.85 16.66 0.43
N ALA A 523 -20.58 16.59 0.82
CA ALA A 523 -19.41 16.96 0.04
C ALA A 523 -18.71 15.73 -0.52
N GLU A 524 -17.86 15.90 -1.54
CA GLU A 524 -17.06 14.81 -2.11
C GLU A 524 -15.77 14.59 -1.31
N TRP A 525 -15.49 13.34 -1.00
CA TRP A 525 -14.39 12.85 -0.18
C TRP A 525 -13.64 11.72 -0.89
N GLU A 526 -12.32 11.76 -0.83
CA GLU A 526 -11.50 10.60 -1.20
C GLU A 526 -11.26 9.68 0.00
N LEU A 527 -11.03 8.40 -0.29
CA LEU A 527 -10.84 7.35 0.71
C LEU A 527 -9.73 7.66 1.72
N LEU A 528 -8.61 8.26 1.27
CA LEU A 528 -7.53 8.69 2.17
C LEU A 528 -7.99 9.80 3.12
N GLY A 529 -8.78 10.76 2.63
CA GLY A 529 -9.29 11.84 3.45
C GLY A 529 -10.23 11.32 4.53
N ILE A 530 -11.08 10.35 4.18
CA ILE A 530 -11.99 9.71 5.15
C ILE A 530 -11.18 8.98 6.22
N GLY A 531 -10.21 8.15 5.83
CA GLY A 531 -9.35 7.42 6.77
C GLY A 531 -8.58 8.36 7.71
N LEU A 532 -7.92 9.39 7.16
CA LEU A 532 -7.17 10.36 7.94
C LEU A 532 -8.08 11.14 8.90
N TRP A 533 -9.28 11.52 8.46
CA TRP A 533 -10.26 12.19 9.30
C TRP A 533 -10.66 11.31 10.49
N CYS A 534 -10.96 10.03 10.25
CA CYS A 534 -11.27 9.07 11.32
C CYS A 534 -10.13 8.98 12.33
N ILE A 535 -8.88 8.83 11.88
CA ILE A 535 -7.71 8.71 12.78
C ILE A 535 -7.53 9.98 13.62
N ILE A 536 -7.54 11.16 12.98
CA ILE A 536 -7.34 12.43 13.68
C ILE A 536 -8.42 12.62 14.75
N HIS A 537 -9.69 12.38 14.41
CA HIS A 537 -10.80 12.54 15.37
C HIS A 537 -10.89 11.43 16.41
N PHE A 538 -10.24 10.30 16.18
CA PHE A 538 -10.13 9.23 17.17
C PHE A 538 -9.04 9.51 18.21
N LEU A 539 -7.93 10.15 17.79
CA LEU A 539 -6.77 10.38 18.64
C LEU A 539 -6.68 11.79 19.21
N PHE A 540 -7.33 12.78 18.59
CA PHE A 540 -7.23 14.18 18.97
C PHE A 540 -8.60 14.85 19.06
N GLU A 541 -8.64 15.92 19.85
CA GLU A 541 -9.75 16.86 19.91
C GLU A 541 -9.24 18.30 19.89
N PRO A 542 -10.04 19.28 19.42
CA PRO A 542 -9.71 20.68 19.62
C PRO A 542 -9.59 20.99 21.11
N ALA A 543 -8.47 21.59 21.52
CA ALA A 543 -8.27 22.01 22.89
C ALA A 543 -9.34 23.05 23.26
N PRO A 544 -9.83 23.04 24.50
CA PRO A 544 -10.81 24.01 24.95
C PRO A 544 -10.26 25.43 24.77
N VAL A 545 -11.03 26.29 24.11
CA VAL A 545 -10.70 27.71 24.02
C VAL A 545 -10.83 28.27 25.44
N GLU A 546 -9.71 28.43 26.14
CA GLU A 546 -9.67 29.20 27.37
C GLU A 546 -10.02 30.64 27.00
N LEU A 547 -11.29 31.00 27.18
CA LEU A 547 -11.74 32.38 27.10
C LEU A 547 -11.00 33.13 28.20
N SER A 548 -9.89 33.77 27.87
CA SER A 548 -9.16 34.64 28.80
C SER A 548 -10.16 35.68 29.29
N LYS A 549 -10.49 35.60 30.59
CA LYS A 549 -11.44 36.49 31.26
C LYS A 549 -10.98 37.93 31.27
#